data_AF-A0A6P0S3K8-F1
#
_entry.id   AF-A0A6P0S3K8-F1
#
_cell.length_a   1.000
_cell.length_b   1.000
_cell.length_c   1.000
_cell.angle_alpha   90.00
_cell.angle_beta   90.00
_cell.angle_gamma   90.00
#
_symmetry.space_group_name_H-M   'P 1'
#
loop_
_entity.id
_entity.type
_entity.pdbx_description
1 polymer ?
#
loop_
_entity_poly.entity_id
_entity_poly.type
_entity_poly.pdbx_seq_one_letter_code
_entity_poly.pdbx_strand_id
1 'polypeptide(L)'
;VDDYDAALRTNDNYNKADIEAFLYGCRNLANSEQESKYLSMIVASSRRLTELGPPLTPGQSPWYNHYLFLRLKPFTDREFDALLAGMLITPALRDKIREIADGNPTLLQNAAYLLYQELRGNRIPDPLTFAREFQNATEHFFQATWELCNELEQTLLMLIALCSLEGRLANKRYSLKGIENIFSQKELEMNALENRGIIKREEEAGKITYSFASSLMGWWVVKKIQNSTETELQQRQRGFPNLMGKKQAENLRNVISWIWKHKDKVPTILEWLGWL
;
A
#
# COMPACT_ATOMS: atom_id res chain seq x y z
N VAL A 1 8.37 -19.46 9.55
CA VAL A 1 6.90 -19.30 9.54
C VAL A 1 6.59 -18.10 8.67
N ASP A 2 5.85 -18.35 7.59
CA ASP A 2 5.46 -17.31 6.64
C ASP A 2 4.14 -16.65 7.05
N ASP A 3 3.86 -15.45 6.54
CA ASP A 3 2.66 -14.66 6.85
C ASP A 3 2.32 -14.59 8.35
N TYR A 4 3.36 -14.39 9.16
CA TYR A 4 3.27 -14.53 10.61
C TYR A 4 2.28 -13.55 11.25
N ASP A 5 1.98 -12.43 10.58
CA ASP A 5 0.94 -11.51 11.03
C ASP A 5 -0.46 -12.10 11.08
N ALA A 6 -0.75 -13.15 10.31
CA ALA A 6 -2.02 -13.85 10.39
C ALA A 6 -2.23 -14.50 11.77
N ALA A 7 -1.16 -15.07 12.34
CA ALA A 7 -1.18 -15.67 13.67
C ALA A 7 -1.38 -14.64 14.80
N LEU A 8 -1.20 -13.35 14.52
CA LEU A 8 -1.32 -12.26 15.49
C LEU A 8 -2.69 -11.55 15.45
N ARG A 9 -3.67 -12.13 14.73
CA ARG A 9 -5.04 -11.63 14.65
C ARG A 9 -5.99 -12.63 15.26
N THR A 10 -6.95 -12.13 16.04
CA THR A 10 -8.01 -12.96 16.61
C THR A 10 -8.96 -13.46 15.52
N ASN A 11 -9.55 -14.63 15.74
CA ASN A 11 -10.63 -15.17 14.91
C ASN A 11 -11.58 -16.02 15.78
N ASP A 12 -12.54 -16.68 15.14
CA ASP A 12 -13.55 -17.49 15.83
C ASP A 12 -12.95 -18.68 16.63
N ASN A 13 -11.74 -19.12 16.28
CA ASN A 13 -11.07 -20.27 16.87
C ASN A 13 -10.06 -19.91 17.97
N TYR A 14 -9.54 -18.68 17.99
CA TYR A 14 -8.62 -18.24 19.04
C TYR A 14 -8.68 -16.74 19.31
N ASN A 15 -8.58 -16.40 20.59
CA ASN A 15 -8.72 -15.05 21.12
C ASN A 15 -7.36 -14.44 21.50
N LYS A 16 -7.40 -13.28 22.14
CA LYS A 16 -6.19 -12.54 22.54
C LYS A 16 -5.30 -13.30 23.52
N ALA A 17 -5.87 -14.01 24.49
CA ALA A 17 -5.12 -14.79 25.47
C ALA A 17 -4.38 -15.97 24.81
N ASP A 18 -4.99 -16.59 23.79
CA ASP A 18 -4.35 -17.65 23.02
C ASP A 18 -3.14 -17.11 22.24
N ILE A 19 -3.26 -15.92 21.65
CA ILE A 19 -2.14 -15.24 21.00
C ILE A 19 -1.03 -14.94 22.02
N GLU A 20 -1.37 -14.41 23.20
CA GLU A 20 -0.41 -14.16 24.28
C GLU A 20 0.32 -15.44 24.72
N ALA A 21 -0.39 -16.55 24.89
CA ALA A 21 0.18 -17.84 25.24
C ALA A 21 1.12 -18.38 24.15
N PHE A 22 0.71 -18.26 22.87
CA PHE A 22 1.55 -18.63 21.73
C PHE A 22 2.85 -17.81 21.70
N LEU A 23 2.74 -16.49 21.84
CA LEU A 23 3.89 -15.58 21.89
C LEU A 23 4.84 -15.89 23.04
N TYR A 24 4.30 -16.16 24.22
CA TYR A 24 5.09 -16.56 25.38
C TYR A 24 5.84 -17.88 25.14
N GLY A 25 5.18 -18.86 24.51
CA GLY A 25 5.82 -20.11 24.09
C GLY A 25 7.00 -19.89 23.14
N CYS A 26 6.82 -19.07 22.10
CA CYS A 26 7.89 -18.71 21.17
C CYS A 26 9.07 -18.03 21.88
N ARG A 27 8.80 -17.10 22.81
CA ARG A 27 9.84 -16.44 23.61
C ARG A 27 10.63 -17.43 24.45
N ASN A 28 9.94 -18.34 25.14
CA ASN A 28 10.59 -19.33 26.00
C ASN A 28 11.50 -20.25 25.19
N LEU A 29 11.05 -20.70 24.01
CA LEU A 29 11.89 -21.51 23.13
C LEU A 29 13.11 -20.74 22.61
N ALA A 30 12.96 -19.44 22.32
CA ALA A 30 14.07 -18.60 21.87
C ALA A 30 15.07 -18.24 22.98
N ASN A 31 14.63 -18.19 24.25
CA ASN A 31 15.44 -17.74 25.38
C ASN A 31 15.94 -18.87 26.29
N SER A 32 15.40 -20.08 26.19
CA SER A 32 15.85 -21.20 27.02
C SER A 32 17.25 -21.67 26.61
N GLU A 33 18.16 -21.86 27.57
CA GLU A 33 19.56 -22.25 27.31
C GLU A 33 19.71 -23.59 26.57
N GLN A 34 18.75 -24.50 26.72
CA GLN A 34 18.82 -25.82 26.11
C GLN A 34 18.16 -25.83 24.73
N GLU A 35 16.92 -25.34 24.61
CA GLU A 35 16.14 -25.35 23.37
C GLU A 35 16.69 -24.37 22.33
N SER A 36 17.20 -23.20 22.75
CA SER A 36 17.77 -22.20 21.83
C SER A 36 18.99 -22.70 21.06
N LYS A 37 19.69 -23.75 21.55
CA LYS A 37 20.81 -24.38 20.85
C LYS A 37 20.37 -25.21 19.64
N TYR A 38 19.10 -25.61 19.59
CA TYR A 38 18.58 -26.52 18.57
C TYR A 38 17.45 -25.91 17.73
N LEU A 39 16.94 -24.74 18.12
CA LEU A 39 15.87 -24.06 17.40
C LEU A 39 16.37 -22.76 16.77
N SER A 40 16.18 -22.64 15.46
CA SER A 40 16.28 -21.37 14.73
C SER A 40 14.91 -21.01 14.17
N MET A 41 14.44 -19.80 14.45
CA MET A 41 13.14 -19.32 13.98
C MET A 41 13.33 -18.16 13.00
N ILE A 42 12.83 -18.34 11.77
CA ILE A 42 12.72 -17.28 10.78
C ILE A 42 11.24 -16.99 10.59
N VAL A 43 10.85 -15.74 10.78
CA VAL A 43 9.48 -15.27 10.62
C VAL A 43 9.43 -14.22 9.52
N ALA A 44 8.44 -14.31 8.64
CA ALA A 44 8.15 -13.31 7.63
C ALA A 44 6.78 -12.69 7.92
N SER A 45 6.65 -11.39 7.69
CA SER A 45 5.39 -10.68 7.90
C SER A 45 5.29 -9.44 7.03
N SER A 46 4.05 -9.13 6.62
CA SER A 46 3.73 -7.95 5.82
C SER A 46 3.57 -6.67 6.66
N ARG A 47 3.56 -6.78 7.99
CA ARG A 47 3.55 -5.66 8.93
C ARG A 47 4.61 -5.86 10.00
N ARG A 48 5.01 -4.77 10.68
CA ARG A 48 5.93 -4.91 11.80
C ARG A 48 5.24 -5.70 12.91
N LEU A 49 5.90 -6.73 13.43
CA LEU A 49 5.38 -7.56 14.52
C LEU A 49 5.09 -6.76 15.81
N THR A 50 5.69 -5.57 15.94
CA THR A 50 5.47 -4.63 17.04
C THR A 50 4.18 -3.83 16.90
N GLU A 51 3.61 -3.77 15.70
CA GLU A 51 2.32 -3.11 15.41
C GLU A 51 1.15 -4.10 15.53
N LEU A 52 1.44 -5.38 15.77
CA LEU A 52 0.47 -6.47 15.71
C LEU A 52 0.36 -7.20 17.03
N GLY A 53 -0.83 -7.75 17.27
CA GLY A 53 -1.13 -8.53 18.45
C GLY A 53 -1.40 -7.68 19.70
N PRO A 54 -1.40 -8.31 20.88
CA PRO A 54 -1.60 -7.65 22.16
C PRO A 54 -0.60 -6.50 22.39
N PRO A 55 -0.98 -5.42 23.10
CA PRO A 55 -0.02 -4.44 23.58
C PRO A 55 1.03 -5.17 24.43
N LEU A 56 2.26 -5.23 23.92
CA LEU A 56 3.34 -5.92 24.62
C LEU A 56 3.84 -5.01 25.74
N THR A 57 3.73 -5.47 26.99
CA THR A 57 4.39 -4.78 28.10
C THR A 57 5.91 -4.83 27.91
N PRO A 58 6.64 -3.75 28.26
CA PRO A 58 8.10 -3.75 28.22
C PRO A 58 8.66 -4.95 29.00
N GLY A 59 9.52 -5.75 28.36
CA GLY A 59 10.09 -6.99 28.93
C GLY A 59 9.33 -8.29 28.64
N GLN A 60 8.08 -8.21 28.19
CA GLN A 60 7.26 -9.39 27.81
C GLN A 60 7.23 -9.63 26.30
N SER A 61 7.75 -8.69 25.50
CA SER A 61 7.76 -8.86 24.04
C SER A 61 8.60 -10.07 23.63
N PRO A 62 8.04 -11.02 22.87
CA PRO A 62 8.82 -12.15 22.34
C PRO A 62 9.82 -11.70 21.25
N TRP A 63 9.73 -10.46 20.77
CA TRP A 63 10.48 -9.97 19.62
C TRP A 63 11.77 -9.26 20.02
N TYR A 64 11.65 -8.30 20.94
CA TYR A 64 12.77 -7.45 21.34
C TYR A 64 13.84 -8.27 22.05
N ASN A 65 15.10 -8.06 21.66
CA ASN A 65 16.32 -8.74 22.12
C ASN A 65 16.55 -10.18 21.64
N HIS A 66 15.59 -10.79 20.93
CA HIS A 66 15.70 -12.18 20.47
C HIS A 66 15.68 -12.32 18.94
N TYR A 67 15.11 -11.35 18.22
CA TYR A 67 15.03 -11.38 16.77
C TYR A 67 15.91 -10.30 16.12
N LEU A 68 16.59 -10.70 15.05
CA LEU A 68 17.14 -9.76 14.07
C LEU A 68 16.02 -9.34 13.11
N PHE A 69 15.71 -8.05 13.08
CA PHE A 69 14.74 -7.51 12.14
C PHE A 69 15.42 -7.11 10.83
N LEU A 70 15.20 -7.91 9.79
CA LEU A 70 15.59 -7.55 8.43
C LEU A 70 14.36 -7.10 7.65
N ARG A 71 14.41 -5.88 7.13
CA ARG A 71 13.35 -5.34 6.28
C ARG A 71 13.71 -5.52 4.81
N LEU A 72 12.83 -6.20 4.08
CA LEU A 72 12.86 -6.22 2.63
C LEU A 72 12.26 -4.90 2.11
N LYS A 73 13.04 -4.18 1.30
CA LYS A 73 12.62 -2.92 0.68
C LYS A 73 12.20 -3.17 -0.77
N PRO A 74 11.36 -2.29 -1.36
CA PRO A 74 11.21 -2.25 -2.81
C PRO A 74 12.57 -2.13 -3.49
N PHE A 75 12.66 -2.63 -4.72
CA PHE A 75 13.84 -2.50 -5.55
C PHE A 75 14.21 -1.03 -5.78
N THR A 76 15.51 -0.77 -5.69
CA THR A 76 16.13 0.48 -6.09
C THR A 76 16.08 0.66 -7.61
N ASP A 77 16.38 1.87 -8.09
CA ASP A 77 16.44 2.17 -9.53
C ASP A 77 17.42 1.24 -10.26
N ARG A 78 18.55 0.95 -9.62
CA ARG A 78 19.56 0.03 -10.17
C ARG A 78 19.03 -1.39 -10.30
N GLU A 79 18.30 -1.88 -9.30
CA GLU A 79 17.70 -3.22 -9.31
C GLU A 79 16.55 -3.31 -10.32
N PHE A 80 15.74 -2.25 -10.43
CA PHE A 80 14.71 -2.11 -11.47
C PHE A 80 15.34 -2.19 -12.88
N ASP A 81 16.39 -1.42 -13.13
CA ASP A 81 17.08 -1.39 -14.41
C ASP A 81 17.75 -2.74 -14.72
N ALA A 82 18.32 -3.40 -13.72
CA ALA A 82 18.93 -4.71 -13.85
C ALA A 82 17.88 -5.80 -14.15
N LEU A 83 16.70 -5.74 -13.52
CA LEU A 83 15.61 -6.69 -13.74
C LEU A 83 15.07 -6.61 -15.18
N LEU A 84 14.98 -5.40 -15.73
CA LEU A 84 14.51 -5.17 -17.10
C LEU A 84 15.65 -5.20 -18.13
N ALA A 85 16.90 -5.41 -17.70
CA ALA A 85 18.04 -5.51 -18.59
C ALA A 85 17.89 -6.73 -19.52
N GLY A 86 18.18 -6.53 -20.81
CA GLY A 86 18.07 -7.60 -21.82
C GLY A 86 16.67 -7.78 -22.42
N MET A 87 15.63 -7.11 -21.89
CA MET A 87 14.33 -7.04 -22.57
C MET A 87 14.36 -5.97 -23.67
N LEU A 88 13.91 -6.33 -24.88
CA LEU A 88 13.79 -5.41 -26.02
C LEU A 88 12.55 -4.51 -25.87
N ILE A 89 12.58 -3.59 -24.90
CA ILE A 89 11.51 -2.62 -24.63
C ILE A 89 11.97 -1.19 -24.89
N THR A 90 11.04 -0.32 -25.30
CA THR A 90 11.33 1.10 -25.53
C THR A 90 11.49 1.85 -24.20
N PRO A 91 12.24 2.97 -24.16
CA PRO A 91 12.34 3.81 -22.97
C PRO A 91 10.96 4.27 -22.45
N ALA A 92 10.06 4.67 -23.36
CA ALA A 92 8.71 5.07 -22.98
C ALA A 92 7.92 3.94 -22.29
N LEU A 93 8.06 2.69 -22.73
CA LEU A 93 7.41 1.55 -22.07
C LEU A 93 8.06 1.24 -20.72
N ARG A 94 9.38 1.41 -20.59
CA ARG A 94 10.09 1.30 -19.32
C ARG A 94 9.59 2.33 -18.30
N ASP A 95 9.44 3.59 -18.70
CA ASP A 95 8.92 4.66 -17.84
C ASP A 95 7.48 4.38 -17.38
N LYS A 96 6.66 3.85 -18.29
CA LYS A 96 5.30 3.38 -17.99
C LYS A 96 5.26 2.24 -16.98
N ILE A 97 6.17 1.26 -17.09
CA ILE A 97 6.30 0.18 -16.11
C ILE A 97 6.74 0.74 -14.76
N ARG A 98 7.69 1.67 -14.78
CA ARG A 98 8.15 2.35 -13.58
C ARG A 98 7.01 3.10 -12.88
N GLU A 99 6.13 3.74 -13.64
CA GLU A 99 4.95 4.44 -13.12
C GLU A 99 3.97 3.49 -12.41
N ILE A 100 3.68 2.32 -13.00
CA ILE A 100 2.65 1.40 -12.49
C ILE A 100 3.17 0.42 -11.43
N ALA A 101 4.47 0.10 -11.42
CA ALA A 101 5.05 -0.92 -10.55
C ALA A 101 6.13 -0.38 -9.59
N ASP A 102 6.75 0.74 -9.94
CA ASP A 102 7.88 1.34 -9.22
C ASP A 102 8.99 0.33 -8.89
N GLY A 103 9.30 0.11 -7.61
CA GLY A 103 10.25 -0.89 -7.12
C GLY A 103 9.56 -2.12 -6.56
N ASN A 104 8.23 -2.24 -6.64
CA ASN A 104 7.53 -3.36 -6.04
C ASN A 104 7.86 -4.67 -6.79
N PRO A 105 8.52 -5.66 -6.15
CA PRO A 105 9.01 -6.85 -6.85
C PRO A 105 7.90 -7.66 -7.53
N THR A 106 6.75 -7.79 -6.86
CA THR A 106 5.60 -8.54 -7.37
C THR A 106 5.00 -7.87 -8.59
N LEU A 107 4.80 -6.55 -8.53
CA LEU A 107 4.29 -5.77 -9.67
C LEU A 107 5.26 -5.83 -10.85
N LEU A 108 6.56 -5.68 -10.59
CA LEU A 108 7.57 -5.75 -11.64
C LEU A 108 7.67 -7.12 -12.28
N GLN A 109 7.57 -8.19 -11.50
CA GLN A 109 7.55 -9.55 -12.03
C GLN A 109 6.35 -9.80 -12.95
N ASN A 110 5.17 -9.28 -12.59
CA ASN A 110 3.98 -9.36 -13.44
C ASN A 110 4.17 -8.55 -14.73
N ALA A 111 4.73 -7.34 -14.66
CA ALA A 111 5.02 -6.53 -15.86
C ALA A 111 6.00 -7.26 -16.79
N ALA A 112 7.11 -7.73 -16.23
CA ALA A 112 8.14 -8.47 -16.94
C ALA A 112 7.58 -9.75 -17.61
N TYR A 113 6.71 -10.48 -16.91
CA TYR A 113 6.05 -11.67 -17.45
C TYR A 113 5.16 -11.36 -18.64
N LEU A 114 4.29 -10.34 -18.55
CA LEU A 114 3.40 -9.93 -19.64
C LEU A 114 4.20 -9.46 -20.86
N LEU A 115 5.26 -8.67 -20.64
CA LEU A 115 6.16 -8.25 -21.73
C LEU A 115 6.84 -9.45 -22.40
N TYR A 116 7.35 -10.39 -21.60
CA TYR A 116 8.03 -11.57 -22.11
C TYR A 116 7.10 -12.41 -22.99
N GLN A 117 5.83 -12.56 -22.61
CA GLN A 117 4.85 -13.29 -23.42
C GLN A 117 4.66 -12.67 -24.81
N GLU A 118 4.50 -11.36 -24.88
CA GLU A 118 4.32 -10.64 -26.15
C GLU A 118 5.58 -10.70 -27.02
N LEU A 119 6.75 -10.46 -26.43
CA LEU A 119 8.03 -10.51 -27.14
C LEU A 119 8.36 -11.92 -27.66
N ARG A 120 8.08 -12.96 -26.88
CA ARG A 120 8.23 -14.36 -27.32
C ARG A 120 7.30 -14.69 -28.49
N GLY A 121 6.16 -14.02 -28.57
CA GLY A 121 5.22 -14.12 -29.69
C GLY A 121 5.60 -13.28 -30.92
N ASN A 122 6.76 -12.60 -30.92
CA ASN A 122 7.15 -11.59 -31.92
C ASN A 122 6.10 -10.48 -32.10
N ARG A 123 5.38 -10.13 -31.03
CA ARG A 123 4.41 -9.04 -31.03
C ARG A 123 5.01 -7.80 -30.38
N ILE A 124 4.55 -6.64 -30.83
CA ILE A 124 4.86 -5.36 -30.17
C ILE A 124 3.80 -5.17 -29.08
N PRO A 125 4.19 -5.03 -27.79
CA PRO A 125 3.23 -4.81 -26.72
C PRO A 125 2.37 -3.57 -27.00
N ASP A 126 1.06 -3.78 -27.14
CA ASP A 126 0.08 -2.69 -27.20
C ASP A 126 -0.13 -2.10 -25.80
N PRO A 127 0.10 -0.77 -25.59
CA PRO A 127 -0.02 -0.17 -24.26
C PRO A 127 -1.41 -0.33 -23.63
N LEU A 128 -2.47 -0.32 -24.43
CA LEU A 128 -3.84 -0.44 -23.96
C LEU A 128 -4.12 -1.84 -23.41
N THR A 129 -3.76 -2.86 -24.19
CA THR A 129 -3.89 -4.27 -23.81
C THR A 129 -3.02 -4.57 -22.59
N PHE A 130 -1.77 -4.10 -22.60
CA PHE A 130 -0.86 -4.27 -21.47
C PHE A 130 -1.42 -3.67 -20.17
N ALA A 131 -1.92 -2.43 -20.19
CA ALA A 131 -2.48 -1.79 -18.99
C ALA A 131 -3.63 -2.61 -18.39
N ARG A 132 -4.52 -3.14 -19.24
CA ARG A 132 -5.68 -3.92 -18.82
C ARG A 132 -5.27 -5.28 -18.26
N GLU A 133 -4.39 -6.00 -18.95
CA GLU A 133 -3.89 -7.30 -18.49
C GLU A 133 -3.10 -7.17 -17.21
N PHE A 134 -2.25 -6.14 -17.10
CA PHE A 134 -1.51 -5.84 -15.89
C PHE A 134 -2.45 -5.56 -14.72
N GLN A 135 -3.44 -4.67 -14.91
CA GLN A 135 -4.45 -4.39 -13.87
C GLN A 135 -5.13 -5.67 -13.40
N ASN A 136 -5.61 -6.50 -14.33
CA ASN A 136 -6.28 -7.75 -13.99
C ASN A 136 -5.36 -8.71 -13.23
N ALA A 137 -4.09 -8.81 -13.63
CA ALA A 137 -3.10 -9.65 -12.98
C ALA A 137 -2.76 -9.16 -11.56
N THR A 138 -2.81 -7.85 -11.29
CA THR A 138 -2.33 -7.27 -10.03
C THR A 138 -3.41 -6.77 -9.08
N GLU A 139 -4.68 -6.75 -9.48
CA GLU A 139 -5.78 -6.19 -8.68
C GLU A 139 -5.88 -6.81 -7.29
N HIS A 140 -5.69 -8.12 -7.18
CA HIS A 140 -5.72 -8.84 -5.91
C HIS A 140 -4.62 -8.38 -4.94
N PHE A 141 -3.45 -7.95 -5.43
CA PHE A 141 -2.40 -7.38 -4.58
C PHE A 141 -2.79 -6.02 -4.01
N PHE A 142 -3.49 -5.19 -4.78
CA PHE A 142 -4.02 -3.90 -4.31
C PHE A 142 -5.10 -4.10 -3.26
N GLN A 143 -6.00 -5.07 -3.47
CA GLN A 143 -7.00 -5.45 -2.49
C GLN A 143 -6.36 -5.96 -1.20
N ALA A 144 -5.42 -6.90 -1.27
CA ALA A 144 -4.73 -7.42 -0.10
C ALA A 144 -3.98 -6.30 0.65
N THR A 145 -3.30 -5.42 -0.07
CA THR A 145 -2.62 -4.25 0.51
C THR A 145 -3.60 -3.35 1.27
N TRP A 146 -4.78 -3.08 0.70
CA TRP A 146 -5.82 -2.29 1.34
C TRP A 146 -6.38 -2.95 2.60
N GLU A 147 -6.65 -4.25 2.57
CA GLU A 147 -7.17 -5.03 3.70
C GLU A 147 -6.15 -5.16 4.84
N LEU A 148 -4.86 -5.13 4.53
CA LEU A 148 -3.78 -5.07 5.52
C LEU A 148 -3.66 -3.70 6.21
N CYS A 149 -4.23 -2.65 5.63
CA CYS A 149 -4.21 -1.31 6.21
C CYS A 149 -5.26 -1.17 7.32
N ASN A 150 -4.90 -0.51 8.42
CA ASN A 150 -5.88 -0.11 9.44
C ASN A 150 -6.73 1.08 8.93
N GLU A 151 -7.80 1.43 9.66
CA GLU A 151 -8.72 2.50 9.24
C GLU A 151 -8.03 3.86 9.01
N LEU A 152 -7.03 4.17 9.83
CA LEU A 152 -6.25 5.40 9.71
C LEU A 152 -5.39 5.39 8.44
N GLU A 153 -4.66 4.30 8.20
CA GLU A 153 -3.85 4.09 7.00
C GLU A 153 -4.71 4.14 5.73
N GLN A 154 -5.87 3.46 5.72
CA GLN A 154 -6.83 3.53 4.61
C GLN A 154 -7.30 4.97 4.36
N THR A 155 -7.57 5.73 5.44
CA THR A 155 -7.95 7.13 5.33
C THR A 155 -6.82 7.96 4.72
N LEU A 156 -5.57 7.79 5.18
CA LEU A 156 -4.41 8.49 4.65
C LEU A 156 -4.20 8.18 3.15
N LEU A 157 -4.33 6.91 2.75
CA LEU A 157 -4.25 6.51 1.34
C LEU A 157 -5.36 7.16 0.50
N MET A 158 -6.59 7.25 1.02
CA MET A 158 -7.66 7.99 0.34
C MET A 158 -7.32 9.47 0.18
N LEU A 159 -6.69 10.10 1.18
CA LEU A 159 -6.28 11.51 1.07
C LEU A 159 -5.25 11.71 -0.02
N ILE A 160 -4.24 10.84 -0.11
CA ILE A 160 -3.21 10.88 -1.17
C ILE A 160 -3.87 10.70 -2.54
N ALA A 161 -4.79 9.74 -2.66
CA ALA A 161 -5.50 9.47 -3.91
C ALA A 161 -6.32 10.68 -4.38
N LEU A 162 -7.02 11.32 -3.46
CA LEU A 162 -7.79 12.52 -3.76
C LEU A 162 -6.87 13.71 -4.10
N CYS A 163 -5.73 13.87 -3.44
CA CYS A 163 -4.75 14.89 -3.83
C CYS A 163 -4.28 14.69 -5.28
N SER A 164 -4.00 13.45 -5.68
CA SER A 164 -3.61 13.14 -7.07
C SER A 164 -4.75 13.33 -8.10
N LEU A 165 -6.01 13.36 -7.65
CA LEU A 165 -7.17 13.67 -8.49
C LEU A 165 -7.47 15.17 -8.61
N GLU A 166 -6.83 16.02 -7.81
CA GLU A 166 -7.03 17.46 -7.89
C GLU A 166 -6.71 17.95 -9.31
N GLY A 167 -7.69 18.58 -9.97
CA GLY A 167 -7.56 19.04 -11.36
C GLY A 167 -7.79 17.97 -12.45
N ARG A 168 -7.94 16.68 -12.08
CA ARG A 168 -8.22 15.57 -13.03
C ARG A 168 -9.71 15.21 -13.15
N LEU A 169 -10.55 15.69 -12.23
CA LEU A 169 -12.00 15.47 -12.32
C LEU A 169 -12.66 16.44 -13.31
N ALA A 170 -13.32 15.89 -14.32
CA ALA A 170 -14.16 16.67 -15.23
C ALA A 170 -15.23 17.43 -14.42
N ASN A 171 -15.32 18.74 -14.63
CA ASN A 171 -16.35 19.61 -14.04
C ASN A 171 -16.38 19.72 -12.51
N LYS A 172 -15.35 19.22 -11.80
CA LYS A 172 -15.22 19.38 -10.35
C LYS A 172 -13.84 19.92 -9.99
N ARG A 173 -13.79 21.23 -9.71
CA ARG A 173 -12.65 21.84 -9.05
C ARG A 173 -12.84 21.76 -7.54
N TYR A 174 -11.79 21.33 -6.85
CA TYR A 174 -11.66 21.36 -5.41
C TYR A 174 -10.19 21.57 -5.08
N SER A 175 -9.89 21.89 -3.83
CA SER A 175 -8.51 21.93 -3.38
C SER A 175 -8.38 21.29 -2.01
N LEU A 176 -7.33 20.50 -1.85
CA LEU A 176 -6.95 19.88 -0.58
C LEU A 176 -5.70 20.56 0.02
N LYS A 177 -5.43 21.82 -0.32
CA LYS A 177 -4.34 22.60 0.30
C LYS A 177 -4.34 22.49 1.83
N GLY A 178 -3.15 22.23 2.39
CA GLY A 178 -2.94 22.10 3.83
C GLY A 178 -3.16 20.69 4.36
N ILE A 179 -3.43 19.71 3.49
CA ILE A 179 -3.51 18.30 3.88
C ILE A 179 -2.14 17.72 4.25
N GLU A 180 -1.06 18.37 3.80
CA GLU A 180 0.32 18.00 4.11
C GLU A 180 0.60 18.08 5.63
N ASN A 181 -0.10 18.97 6.33
CA ASN A 181 -0.04 19.07 7.79
C ASN A 181 -0.56 17.79 8.47
N ILE A 182 -1.57 17.14 7.89
CA ILE A 182 -2.09 15.86 8.42
C ILE A 182 -1.03 14.79 8.28
N PHE A 183 -0.38 14.71 7.11
CA PHE A 183 0.69 13.72 6.88
C PHE A 183 1.85 13.93 7.85
N SER A 184 2.21 15.18 8.14
CA SER A 184 3.25 15.52 9.12
C SER A 184 2.85 15.11 10.55
N GLN A 185 1.58 15.26 10.93
CA GLN A 185 1.07 14.84 12.24
C GLN A 185 0.94 13.32 12.39
N LYS A 186 0.94 12.58 11.28
CA LYS A 186 0.80 11.12 11.20
C LYS A 186 2.06 10.45 10.64
N GLU A 187 3.22 11.02 10.98
CA GLU A 187 4.51 10.59 10.44
C GLU A 187 4.79 9.10 10.70
N LEU A 188 4.35 8.55 11.84
CA LEU A 188 4.50 7.12 12.13
C LEU A 188 3.77 6.24 11.10
N GLU A 189 2.51 6.54 10.81
CA GLU A 189 1.71 5.82 9.82
C GLU A 189 2.21 6.05 8.40
N MET A 190 2.63 7.28 8.07
CA MET A 190 3.22 7.61 6.77
C MET A 190 4.51 6.84 6.54
N ASN A 191 5.40 6.80 7.54
CA ASN A 191 6.61 6.00 7.51
C ASN A 191 6.27 4.51 7.39
N ALA A 192 5.23 3.99 8.06
CA ALA A 192 4.84 2.59 7.92
C ALA A 192 4.35 2.24 6.50
N LEU A 193 3.58 3.12 5.86
CA LEU A 193 3.11 2.97 4.48
C LEU A 193 4.26 3.06 3.46
N GLU A 194 5.14 4.04 3.62
CA GLU A 194 6.36 4.18 2.81
C GLU A 194 7.25 2.95 3.00
N ASN A 195 7.33 2.46 4.24
CA ASN A 195 8.20 1.35 4.54
C ASN A 195 7.76 0.04 3.89
N ARG A 196 6.46 -0.11 3.64
CA ARG A 196 5.86 -1.22 2.89
C ARG A 196 5.90 -1.01 1.37
N GLY A 197 6.41 0.12 0.89
CA GLY A 197 6.47 0.43 -0.54
C GLY A 197 5.10 0.73 -1.15
N ILE A 198 4.12 1.15 -0.34
CA ILE A 198 2.77 1.51 -0.83
C ILE A 198 2.78 2.95 -1.34
N ILE A 199 3.51 3.82 -0.65
CA ILE A 199 3.68 5.23 -0.99
C ILE A 199 5.17 5.57 -1.09
N LYS A 200 5.45 6.71 -1.70
CA LYS A 200 6.76 7.35 -1.71
C LYS A 200 6.69 8.70 -1.04
N ARG A 201 7.83 9.10 -0.51
CA ARG A 201 8.08 10.43 -0.01
C ARG A 201 9.00 11.16 -1.00
N GLU A 202 8.58 12.34 -1.41
CA GLU A 202 9.38 13.25 -2.22
C GLU A 202 9.61 14.53 -1.42
N GLU A 203 10.81 15.10 -1.55
CA GLU A 203 11.16 16.35 -0.88
C GLU A 203 11.66 17.34 -1.93
N GLU A 204 10.85 18.37 -2.18
CA GLU A 204 11.16 19.42 -3.15
C GLU A 204 11.11 20.79 -2.46
N ALA A 205 12.20 21.55 -2.56
CA ALA A 205 12.31 22.90 -1.99
C ALA A 205 11.89 22.99 -0.50
N GLY A 206 12.20 21.96 0.29
CA GLY A 206 11.86 21.86 1.72
C GLY A 206 10.39 21.50 2.01
N LYS A 207 9.60 21.17 0.98
CA LYS A 207 8.25 20.66 1.11
C LYS A 207 8.24 19.15 0.89
N ILE A 208 7.69 18.43 1.86
CA ILE A 208 7.47 16.99 1.74
C ILE A 208 6.12 16.73 1.07
N THR A 209 6.13 15.92 0.03
CA THR A 209 4.94 15.42 -0.65
C THR A 209 4.93 13.89 -0.61
N TYR A 210 3.72 13.34 -0.65
CA TYR A 210 3.52 11.89 -0.69
C TYR A 210 2.71 11.52 -1.92
N SER A 211 3.15 10.47 -2.60
CA SER A 211 2.50 9.90 -3.78
C SER A 211 2.41 8.38 -3.62
N PHE A 212 1.55 7.72 -4.39
CA PHE A 212 1.57 6.25 -4.42
C PHE A 212 2.83 5.77 -5.12
N ALA A 213 3.43 4.70 -4.62
CA ALA A 213 4.55 4.05 -5.32
C ALA A 213 4.06 3.50 -6.67
N SER A 214 2.93 2.81 -6.67
CA SER A 214 2.23 2.36 -7.87
C SER A 214 1.10 3.32 -8.22
N SER A 215 1.13 3.92 -9.41
CA SER A 215 0.02 4.77 -9.89
C SER A 215 -1.30 3.99 -9.96
N LEU A 216 -1.26 2.68 -10.25
CA LEU A 216 -2.42 1.80 -10.28
C LEU A 216 -3.02 1.53 -8.91
N MET A 217 -2.20 1.43 -7.86
CA MET A 217 -2.72 1.38 -6.49
C MET A 217 -3.49 2.68 -6.18
N GLY A 218 -2.97 3.83 -6.59
CA GLY A 218 -3.67 5.12 -6.46
C GLY A 218 -5.03 5.12 -7.16
N TRP A 219 -5.07 4.69 -8.43
CA TRP A 219 -6.32 4.54 -9.17
C TRP A 219 -7.28 3.54 -8.53
N TRP A 220 -6.78 2.41 -8.05
CA TRP A 220 -7.58 1.37 -7.37
C TRP A 220 -8.24 1.93 -6.12
N VAL A 221 -7.54 2.73 -5.32
CA VAL A 221 -8.11 3.41 -4.13
C VAL A 221 -9.27 4.34 -4.53
N VAL A 222 -9.15 5.05 -5.65
CA VAL A 222 -10.23 5.90 -6.17
C VAL A 222 -11.43 5.04 -6.57
N LYS A 223 -11.21 3.92 -7.25
CA LYS A 223 -12.26 2.94 -7.57
C LYS A 223 -12.90 2.35 -6.31
N LYS A 224 -12.12 2.13 -5.26
CA LYS A 224 -12.64 1.70 -3.96
C LYS A 224 -13.62 2.74 -3.39
N ILE A 225 -13.28 4.02 -3.43
CA ILE A 225 -14.19 5.12 -3.02
C ILE A 225 -15.47 5.12 -3.88
N GLN A 226 -15.30 5.04 -5.20
CA GLN A 226 -16.40 5.03 -6.16
C GLN A 226 -17.39 3.87 -5.94
N ASN A 227 -16.87 2.69 -5.59
CA ASN A 227 -17.66 1.46 -5.45
C ASN A 227 -18.09 1.16 -4.01
N SER A 228 -17.77 2.04 -3.06
CA SER A 228 -18.19 1.87 -1.67
C SER A 228 -19.70 2.04 -1.52
N THR A 229 -20.26 1.35 -0.53
CA THR A 229 -21.64 1.61 -0.09
C THR A 229 -21.71 2.92 0.70
N GLU A 230 -22.92 3.48 0.85
CA GLU A 230 -23.10 4.69 1.64
C GLU A 230 -22.69 4.48 3.11
N THR A 231 -22.96 3.30 3.68
CA THR A 231 -22.58 2.94 5.04
C THR A 231 -21.06 2.84 5.21
N GLU A 232 -20.35 2.22 4.25
CA GLU A 232 -18.88 2.18 4.25
C GLU A 232 -18.27 3.58 4.16
N LEU A 233 -18.83 4.44 3.29
CA LEU A 233 -18.37 5.82 3.17
C LEU A 233 -18.59 6.59 4.47
N GLN A 234 -19.76 6.46 5.10
CA GLN A 234 -20.05 7.11 6.37
C GLN A 234 -19.12 6.63 7.49
N GLN A 235 -18.85 5.32 7.58
CA GLN A 235 -17.91 4.76 8.56
C GLN A 235 -16.52 5.37 8.41
N ARG A 236 -15.97 5.40 7.18
CA ARG A 236 -14.65 6.00 6.91
C ARG A 236 -14.61 7.50 7.21
N GLN A 237 -15.71 8.22 6.94
CA GLN A 237 -15.84 9.65 7.22
C GLN A 237 -15.94 10.02 8.70
N ARG A 238 -16.14 9.04 9.61
CA ARG A 238 -16.14 9.27 11.07
C ARG A 238 -14.76 9.59 11.61
N GLY A 239 -13.69 9.15 10.93
CA GLY A 239 -12.31 9.44 11.33
C GLY A 239 -11.86 10.88 11.03
N PHE A 240 -12.51 11.57 10.08
CA PHE A 240 -12.04 12.88 9.60
C PHE A 240 -11.94 13.97 10.68
N PRO A 241 -12.90 14.13 11.62
CA PRO A 241 -12.80 15.13 12.67
C PRO A 241 -11.56 14.96 13.58
N ASN A 242 -11.02 13.75 13.70
CA ASN A 242 -9.80 13.47 14.48
C ASN A 242 -8.51 13.75 13.69
N LEU A 243 -8.62 13.97 12.37
CA LEU A 243 -7.49 14.17 11.47
C LEU A 243 -7.39 15.59 10.92
N MET A 244 -8.51 16.30 10.83
CA MET A 244 -8.57 17.61 10.20
C MET A 244 -9.67 18.50 10.77
N GLY A 245 -9.56 19.81 10.52
CA GLY A 245 -10.58 20.78 10.93
C GLY A 245 -11.92 20.54 10.24
N LYS A 246 -13.02 21.00 10.87
CA LYS A 246 -14.39 20.82 10.37
C LYS A 246 -14.57 21.19 8.90
N LYS A 247 -14.01 22.32 8.47
CA LYS A 247 -14.10 22.80 7.08
C LYS A 247 -13.39 21.88 6.08
N GLN A 248 -12.22 21.34 6.45
CA GLN A 248 -11.48 20.38 5.62
C GLN A 248 -12.25 19.05 5.54
N ALA A 249 -12.77 18.58 6.66
CA ALA A 249 -13.57 17.36 6.71
C ALA A 249 -14.83 17.47 5.83
N GLU A 250 -15.53 18.60 5.88
CA GLU A 250 -16.71 18.85 5.05
C GLU A 250 -16.38 18.93 3.56
N ASN A 251 -15.30 19.63 3.19
CA ASN A 251 -14.83 19.68 1.81
C ASN A 251 -14.51 18.28 1.28
N LEU A 252 -13.82 17.46 2.09
CA LEU A 252 -13.47 16.10 1.73
C LEU A 252 -14.70 15.19 1.56
N ARG A 253 -15.69 15.30 2.46
CA ARG A 253 -16.98 14.61 2.33
C ARG A 253 -17.69 14.98 1.04
N ASN A 254 -17.67 16.26 0.66
CA ASN A 254 -18.27 16.74 -0.58
C ASN A 254 -17.57 16.16 -1.82
N VAL A 255 -16.25 16.06 -1.81
CA VAL A 255 -15.49 15.44 -2.91
C VAL A 255 -15.80 13.95 -3.02
N ILE A 256 -15.78 13.23 -1.90
CA ILE A 256 -16.09 11.79 -1.86
C ILE A 256 -17.53 11.53 -2.34
N SER A 257 -18.50 12.29 -1.84
CA SER A 257 -19.91 12.17 -2.26
C SER A 257 -20.07 12.48 -3.75
N TRP A 258 -19.32 13.45 -4.28
CA TRP A 258 -19.35 13.77 -5.70
C TRP A 258 -18.83 12.61 -6.56
N ILE A 259 -17.67 12.02 -6.19
CA ILE A 259 -17.07 10.86 -6.88
C ILE A 259 -18.03 9.67 -6.87
N TRP A 260 -18.68 9.42 -5.74
CA TRP A 260 -19.65 8.33 -5.59
C TRP A 260 -20.89 8.52 -6.49
N LYS A 261 -21.40 9.76 -6.64
CA LYS A 261 -22.55 10.09 -7.49
C LYS A 261 -22.21 10.14 -8.99
N HIS A 262 -21.03 10.61 -9.36
CA HIS A 262 -20.62 10.86 -10.75
C HIS A 262 -19.60 9.83 -11.21
N LYS A 263 -19.98 8.55 -11.13
CA LYS A 263 -19.13 7.39 -11.44
C LYS A 263 -18.53 7.45 -12.85
N ASP A 264 -19.27 7.98 -13.81
CA ASP A 264 -18.89 8.17 -15.22
C ASP A 264 -17.88 9.30 -15.44
N LYS A 265 -17.65 10.16 -14.43
CA LYS A 265 -16.71 11.29 -14.50
C LYS A 265 -15.36 11.02 -13.83
N VAL A 266 -15.19 9.82 -13.26
CA VAL A 266 -13.91 9.37 -12.69
C VAL A 266 -13.04 8.84 -13.82
N PRO A 267 -11.77 9.28 -13.95
CA PRO A 267 -10.87 8.83 -15.00
C PRO A 267 -10.83 7.30 -15.14
N THR A 268 -10.86 6.85 -16.38
CA THR A 268 -10.48 5.48 -16.74
C THR A 268 -9.02 5.22 -16.37
N ILE A 269 -8.61 3.96 -16.33
CA ILE A 269 -7.23 3.58 -16.03
C ILE A 269 -6.22 4.27 -16.98
N LEU A 270 -6.60 4.48 -18.25
CA LEU A 270 -5.71 5.08 -19.25
C LEU A 270 -5.58 6.59 -19.08
N GLU A 271 -6.71 7.27 -18.86
CA GLU A 271 -6.72 8.71 -18.56
C GLU A 271 -5.97 8.99 -17.25
N TRP A 272 -6.05 8.08 -16.28
CA TRP A 272 -5.29 8.16 -15.04
C TRP A 272 -3.78 8.10 -15.25
N LEU A 273 -3.35 7.17 -16.09
CA LEU A 273 -1.95 6.96 -16.45
C LEU A 273 -1.43 7.97 -17.49
N GLY A 274 -2.30 8.78 -18.10
CA GLY A 274 -1.93 9.68 -19.19
C GLY A 274 -1.44 8.96 -20.44
N TRP A 275 -1.95 7.74 -20.70
CA TRP A 275 -1.58 6.94 -21.88
C TRP A 275 -2.48 7.19 -23.10
N LEU A 276 -3.48 8.07 -22.94
CA LEU A 276 -4.36 8.66 -23.95
C LEU A 276 -4.28 10.18 -23.85
#